data_AF-A0A522LKH5-F1
#
_entry.id   AF-A0A522LKH5-F1
#
_cell.length_a   1.000
_cell.length_b   1.000
_cell.length_c   1.000
_cell.angle_alpha   90.00
_cell.angle_beta   90.00
_cell.angle_gamma   90.00
#
_symmetry.space_group_name_H-M   'P 1'
#
loop_
_entity.id
_entity.type
_entity.pdbx_description
1 polymer ?
#
loop_
_entity_poly.entity_id
_entity_poly.type
_entity_poly.pdbx_seq_one_letter_code
_entity_poly.pdbx_strand_id
1 'polypeptide(L)'
;MDKIIKLQSQKEAQGLFGANDANIKDIEQQFKVKLTLRGDHLKISGTAGNIKNAGQLVEYLLEALRGGSEEIDKSDLSYLISNLKRGEKHRRIDTLDTGIMRGSLGKQIGPKTTGQREYVEAIKKHDIVFGIGPAGTGKTYLAMACAVEALKKQEARRIILTRPAIEAGESLGFLPGDMHA
;
A
#
# COMPACT_ATOMS: atom_id res chain seq x y z
N MET A 1 23.25 -8.49 -18.96
CA MET A 1 23.28 -9.33 -17.74
C MET A 1 21.87 -9.79 -17.47
N ASP A 2 21.71 -10.95 -16.85
CA ASP A 2 20.40 -11.54 -16.63
C ASP A 2 20.26 -11.99 -15.17
N LYS A 3 19.10 -11.77 -14.57
CA LYS A 3 18.70 -12.35 -13.27
C LYS A 3 17.52 -13.28 -13.50
N ILE A 4 17.53 -14.46 -12.89
CA ILE A 4 16.46 -15.45 -13.01
C ILE A 4 15.81 -15.62 -11.64
N ILE A 5 14.49 -15.55 -11.59
CA ILE A 5 13.68 -15.74 -10.39
C ILE A 5 12.72 -16.90 -10.66
N LYS A 6 12.68 -17.88 -9.77
CA LYS A 6 11.77 -19.03 -9.86
C LYS A 6 10.43 -18.70 -9.21
N LEU A 7 9.35 -18.92 -9.96
CA LEU A 7 7.97 -18.82 -9.50
C LEU A 7 7.52 -20.18 -8.94
N GLN A 8 6.71 -20.17 -7.90
CA GLN A 8 6.21 -21.34 -7.20
C GLN A 8 4.89 -21.85 -7.75
N SER A 9 4.11 -20.99 -8.43
CA SER A 9 2.81 -21.38 -8.98
C SER A 9 2.37 -20.51 -10.17
N GLN A 10 1.42 -21.03 -10.94
CA GLN A 10 0.78 -20.27 -12.01
C GLN A 10 -0.05 -19.09 -11.47
N LYS A 11 -0.63 -19.22 -10.26
CA LYS A 11 -1.36 -18.14 -9.58
C LYS A 11 -0.45 -16.96 -9.27
N GLU A 12 0.77 -17.24 -8.80
CA GLU A 12 1.80 -16.23 -8.53
C GLU A 12 2.23 -15.52 -9.83
N ALA A 13 2.40 -16.27 -10.92
CA ALA A 13 2.70 -15.68 -12.23
C ALA A 13 1.57 -14.74 -12.69
N GLN A 14 0.30 -15.17 -12.59
CA GLN A 14 -0.85 -14.36 -12.96
C GLN A 14 -0.95 -13.08 -12.10
N GLY A 15 -0.81 -13.20 -10.79
CA GLY A 15 -0.83 -12.06 -9.87
C GLY A 15 0.29 -11.06 -10.15
N LEU A 16 1.50 -11.55 -10.47
CA LEU A 16 2.63 -10.70 -10.84
C LEU A 16 2.39 -9.97 -12.17
N PHE A 17 1.89 -10.68 -13.19
CA PHE A 17 1.67 -10.11 -14.53
C PHE A 17 0.52 -9.11 -14.55
N GLY A 18 -0.52 -9.36 -13.75
CA GLY A 18 -1.75 -8.58 -13.74
C GLY A 18 -2.55 -8.73 -15.04
N ALA A 19 -3.68 -8.04 -15.11
CA ALA A 19 -4.53 -8.07 -16.30
C ALA A 19 -3.78 -7.55 -17.54
N ASN A 20 -3.79 -8.33 -18.63
CA ASN A 20 -3.13 -7.99 -19.91
C ASN A 20 -1.64 -7.61 -19.79
N ASP A 21 -0.94 -8.22 -18.83
CA ASP A 21 0.47 -7.99 -18.51
C ASP A 21 0.79 -6.55 -18.07
N ALA A 22 -0.21 -5.81 -17.57
CA ALA A 22 -0.07 -4.41 -17.22
C ALA A 22 1.06 -4.15 -16.20
N ASN A 23 1.19 -5.00 -15.18
CA ASN A 23 2.18 -4.80 -14.12
C ASN A 23 3.61 -5.00 -14.65
N ILE A 24 3.81 -6.02 -15.49
CA ILE A 24 5.12 -6.30 -16.08
C ILE A 24 5.53 -5.20 -17.05
N LYS A 25 4.60 -4.74 -17.90
CA LYS A 25 4.86 -3.62 -18.82
C LYS A 25 5.23 -2.35 -18.06
N ASP A 26 4.54 -2.06 -16.95
CA ASP A 26 4.87 -0.91 -16.11
C ASP A 26 6.29 -1.06 -15.49
N ILE A 27 6.64 -2.24 -14.97
CA ILE A 27 7.99 -2.50 -14.43
C ILE A 27 9.07 -2.37 -15.51
N GLU A 28 8.87 -2.98 -16.68
CA GLU A 28 9.79 -2.91 -17.83
C GLU A 28 10.06 -1.46 -18.24
N GLN A 29 9.00 -0.65 -18.39
CA GLN A 29 9.11 0.75 -18.76
C GLN A 29 9.83 1.58 -17.69
N GLN A 30 9.48 1.39 -16.42
CA GLN A 30 9.98 2.22 -15.33
C GLN A 30 11.45 1.96 -14.99
N PHE A 31 11.90 0.71 -15.12
CA PHE A 31 13.29 0.32 -14.84
C PHE A 31 14.14 0.10 -16.09
N LYS A 32 13.58 0.24 -17.31
CA LYS A 32 14.27 -0.03 -18.58
C LYS A 32 14.92 -1.42 -18.59
N VAL A 33 14.11 -2.43 -18.27
CA VAL A 33 14.48 -3.86 -18.27
C VAL A 33 13.51 -4.64 -19.14
N LYS A 34 13.89 -5.87 -19.49
CA LYS A 34 13.00 -6.83 -20.16
C LYS A 34 12.72 -8.01 -19.24
N LEU A 35 11.45 -8.31 -19.00
CA LEU A 35 10.98 -9.45 -18.23
C LEU A 35 10.44 -10.51 -19.20
N THR A 36 10.81 -11.77 -19.00
CA THR A 36 10.37 -12.87 -19.86
C THR A 36 10.14 -14.11 -19.03
N LEU A 37 8.92 -14.65 -19.07
CA LEU A 37 8.57 -15.89 -18.40
C LEU A 37 8.82 -17.07 -19.35
N ARG A 38 9.57 -18.07 -18.89
CA ARG A 38 9.74 -19.36 -19.56
C ARG A 38 9.47 -20.48 -18.55
N GLY A 39 8.34 -21.16 -18.70
CA GLY A 39 7.87 -22.11 -17.71
C GLY A 39 7.62 -21.41 -16.37
N ASP A 40 8.32 -21.85 -15.34
CA ASP A 40 8.31 -21.30 -13.98
C ASP A 40 9.47 -20.32 -13.70
N HIS A 41 10.28 -19.99 -14.71
CA HIS A 41 11.43 -19.10 -14.55
C HIS A 41 11.17 -17.73 -15.19
N LEU A 42 11.15 -16.69 -14.35
CA LEU A 42 11.10 -15.30 -14.77
C LEU A 42 12.51 -14.75 -14.96
N LYS A 43 12.84 -14.39 -16.19
CA LYS A 43 14.13 -13.79 -16.57
C LYS A 43 14.01 -12.27 -16.65
N ILE A 44 14.89 -11.56 -15.96
CA ILE A 44 15.03 -10.09 -15.99
C ILE A 44 16.34 -9.75 -16.69
N SER A 45 16.28 -9.02 -17.80
CA SER A 45 17.44 -8.69 -18.65
C SER A 45 17.60 -7.16 -18.75
N GLY A 46 18.84 -6.65 -18.68
CA GLY A 46 19.12 -5.21 -18.72
C GLY A 46 20.54 -4.84 -18.28
N THR A 47 20.71 -3.61 -17.77
CA THR A 47 21.95 -3.15 -17.13
C THR A 47 22.01 -3.63 -15.67
N ALA A 48 23.20 -3.79 -15.10
CA ALA A 48 23.38 -4.32 -13.75
C ALA A 48 22.59 -3.55 -12.67
N GLY A 49 22.61 -2.21 -12.72
CA GLY A 49 21.86 -1.36 -11.78
C GLY A 49 20.34 -1.50 -11.93
N ASN A 50 19.84 -1.55 -13.17
CA ASN A 50 18.41 -1.66 -13.44
C ASN A 50 17.86 -3.03 -13.04
N ILE A 51 18.61 -4.10 -13.35
CA ILE A 51 18.25 -5.47 -12.94
C ILE A 51 18.19 -5.58 -11.42
N LYS A 52 19.12 -4.93 -10.70
CA LYS A 52 19.11 -4.94 -9.23
C LYS A 52 17.83 -4.34 -8.68
N ASN A 53 17.45 -3.14 -9.13
CA ASN A 53 16.26 -2.44 -8.64
C ASN A 53 14.96 -3.15 -9.06
N ALA A 54 14.85 -3.57 -10.33
CA ALA A 54 13.70 -4.32 -10.81
C ALA A 54 13.57 -5.67 -10.11
N GLY A 55 14.68 -6.37 -9.90
CA GLY A 55 14.71 -7.64 -9.17
C GLY A 55 14.26 -7.51 -7.72
N GLN A 56 14.66 -6.44 -7.03
CA GLN A 56 14.19 -6.15 -5.66
C GLN A 56 12.68 -5.92 -5.62
N LEU A 57 12.12 -5.16 -6.57
CA LEU A 57 10.68 -4.95 -6.66
C LEU A 57 9.95 -6.26 -6.91
N VAL A 58 10.41 -7.05 -7.89
CA VAL A 58 9.77 -8.33 -8.24
C VAL A 58 9.79 -9.28 -7.05
N GLU A 59 10.92 -9.41 -6.34
CA GLU A 59 10.99 -10.25 -5.13
C GLU A 59 10.00 -9.80 -4.05
N TYR A 60 9.89 -8.48 -3.80
CA TYR A 60 8.92 -7.93 -2.85
C TYR A 60 7.47 -8.24 -3.23
N LEU A 61 7.13 -8.10 -4.52
CA LEU A 61 5.78 -8.41 -5.02
C LEU A 61 5.47 -9.90 -4.89
N LEU A 62 6.44 -10.78 -5.17
CA LEU A 62 6.28 -12.23 -4.99
C LEU A 62 6.10 -12.60 -3.52
N GLU A 63 6.84 -11.98 -2.60
CA GLU A 63 6.63 -12.17 -1.15
C GLU A 63 5.21 -11.76 -0.73
N ALA A 64 4.69 -10.64 -1.23
CA ALA A 64 3.33 -10.20 -0.93
C ALA A 64 2.25 -11.17 -1.47
N LEU A 65 2.45 -11.71 -2.68
CA LEU A 65 1.56 -12.72 -3.27
C LEU A 65 1.60 -14.04 -2.47
N ARG A 66 2.80 -14.47 -2.05
CA ARG A 66 2.97 -15.66 -1.20
C ARG A 66 2.38 -15.48 0.19
N GLY A 67 2.34 -14.25 0.70
CA GLY A 67 1.69 -13.88 1.96
C GLY A 67 0.16 -13.88 1.92
N GLY A 68 -0.45 -14.20 0.78
CA GLY A 68 -1.91 -14.33 0.64
C GLY A 68 -2.60 -13.20 -0.13
N SER A 69 -1.85 -12.25 -0.71
CA SER A 69 -2.42 -11.28 -1.64
C SER A 69 -2.75 -11.97 -2.97
N GLU A 70 -3.97 -11.82 -3.48
CA GLU A 70 -4.36 -12.44 -4.76
C GLU A 70 -3.94 -11.60 -5.98
N GLU A 71 -3.91 -10.29 -5.82
CA GLU A 71 -3.59 -9.35 -6.89
C GLU A 71 -2.70 -8.21 -6.39
N ILE A 72 -1.91 -7.63 -7.31
CA ILE A 72 -1.12 -6.43 -7.06
C ILE A 72 -1.94 -5.22 -7.49
N ASP A 73 -2.27 -4.35 -6.52
CA ASP A 73 -2.98 -3.11 -6.81
C ASP A 73 -2.06 -2.13 -7.57
N LYS A 74 -2.58 -1.51 -8.64
CA LYS A 74 -1.79 -0.59 -9.48
C LYS A 74 -1.29 0.63 -8.72
N SER A 75 -2.05 1.11 -7.74
CA SER A 75 -1.63 2.23 -6.88
C SER A 75 -0.45 1.84 -5.98
N ASP A 76 -0.44 0.59 -5.50
CA ASP A 76 0.66 0.04 -4.71
C ASP A 76 1.91 -0.16 -5.54
N LEU A 77 1.77 -0.74 -6.73
CA LEU A 77 2.88 -0.88 -7.66
C LEU A 77 3.52 0.48 -7.99
N SER A 78 2.70 1.49 -8.30
CA SER A 78 3.17 2.85 -8.61
C SER A 78 3.92 3.47 -7.43
N TYR A 79 3.39 3.30 -6.22
CA TYR A 79 4.02 3.77 -4.98
C TYR A 79 5.38 3.10 -4.75
N LEU A 80 5.46 1.77 -4.84
CA LEU A 80 6.70 1.01 -4.67
C LEU A 80 7.78 1.41 -5.68
N ILE A 81 7.39 1.60 -6.95
CA ILE A 81 8.29 2.09 -8.00
C ILE A 81 8.84 3.48 -7.67
N SER A 82 7.97 4.39 -7.22
CA SER A 82 8.38 5.76 -6.87
C SER A 82 9.40 5.81 -5.73
N ASN A 83 9.22 4.97 -4.71
CA ASN A 83 10.12 4.88 -3.55
C ASN A 83 11.48 4.31 -3.92
N LEU A 84 11.51 3.23 -4.71
CA LEU A 84 12.75 2.62 -5.19
C LEU A 84 13.57 3.59 -6.05
N LYS A 85 12.91 4.41 -6.88
CA LYS A 85 13.59 5.46 -7.67
C LYS A 85 14.19 6.58 -6.82
N ARG A 86 13.61 6.87 -5.65
CA ARG A 86 14.13 7.87 -4.69
C ARG A 86 15.29 7.35 -3.85
N GLY A 87 15.68 6.09 -4.01
CA GLY A 87 16.77 5.48 -3.22
C GLY A 87 16.40 5.24 -1.75
N GLU A 88 15.12 5.39 -1.40
CA GLU A 88 14.63 5.05 -0.07
C GLU A 88 14.67 3.53 0.08
N LYS A 89 15.56 3.03 0.94
CA LYS A 89 15.62 1.60 1.25
C LYS A 89 14.25 1.19 1.79
N HIS A 90 13.61 0.23 1.13
CA HIS A 90 12.56 -0.55 1.77
C HIS A 90 13.21 -1.28 2.94
N ARG A 91 13.05 -0.74 4.15
CA ARG A 91 13.18 -1.54 5.37
C ARG A 91 12.16 -2.68 5.18
N ARG A 92 12.62 -3.93 5.24
CA ARG A 92 11.73 -5.10 5.25
C ARG A 92 10.61 -4.80 6.24
N ILE A 93 9.43 -4.56 5.70
CA ILE A 93 8.20 -4.57 6.47
C ILE A 93 8.02 -6.05 6.70
N ASP A 94 8.43 -6.58 7.87
CA ASP A 94 8.18 -7.99 8.19
C ASP A 94 6.70 -8.26 7.91
N THR A 95 6.47 -9.07 6.87
CA THR A 95 5.19 -9.28 6.18
C THR A 95 4.27 -10.21 6.96
N LEU A 96 4.62 -10.56 8.19
CA LEU A 96 3.99 -11.65 8.91
C LEU A 96 2.75 -11.25 9.73
N ASP A 97 2.43 -9.97 9.92
CA ASP A 97 1.27 -9.62 10.77
C ASP A 97 0.63 -8.23 10.53
N THR A 98 0.69 -7.68 9.32
CA THR A 98 0.29 -6.27 9.07
C THR A 98 -1.17 -6.07 8.65
N GLY A 99 -2.00 -7.12 8.60
CA GLY A 99 -3.43 -6.95 8.31
C GLY A 99 -4.19 -6.41 9.51
N ILE A 100 -4.54 -5.13 9.51
CA ILE A 100 -5.49 -4.57 10.50
C ILE A 100 -6.86 -5.24 10.30
N MET A 101 -7.27 -5.43 9.05
CA MET A 101 -8.58 -5.97 8.74
C MET A 101 -8.64 -6.54 7.33
N ARG A 102 -9.44 -7.59 7.10
CA ARG A 102 -9.92 -7.93 5.75
C ARG A 102 -11.21 -7.17 5.47
N GLY A 103 -11.23 -6.38 4.40
CA GLY A 103 -12.41 -5.68 3.91
C GLY A 103 -13.47 -6.65 3.37
N SER A 104 -14.68 -6.14 3.10
CA SER A 104 -15.83 -6.92 2.61
C SER A 104 -15.60 -7.63 1.26
N LEU A 105 -14.63 -7.16 0.47
CA LEU A 105 -14.23 -7.72 -0.82
C LEU A 105 -12.96 -8.59 -0.73
N GLY A 106 -12.56 -9.02 0.46
CA GLY A 106 -11.36 -9.84 0.67
C GLY A 106 -10.03 -9.06 0.64
N LYS A 107 -10.02 -7.78 0.22
CA LYS A 107 -8.82 -6.93 0.25
C LYS A 107 -8.32 -6.73 1.69
N GLN A 108 -7.04 -7.01 1.91
CA GLN A 108 -6.36 -6.76 3.18
C GLN A 108 -6.08 -5.26 3.34
N ILE A 109 -6.55 -4.69 4.45
CA ILE A 109 -6.33 -3.31 4.85
C ILE A 109 -5.23 -3.31 5.91
N GLY A 110 -4.13 -2.61 5.64
CA GLY A 110 -2.98 -2.55 6.52
C GLY A 110 -1.99 -1.46 6.11
N PRO A 111 -1.02 -1.12 6.99
CA PRO A 111 -0.01 -0.13 6.69
C PRO A 111 0.93 -0.64 5.58
N LYS A 112 1.18 0.23 4.59
CA LYS A 112 2.05 -0.02 3.44
C LYS A 112 3.41 0.67 3.55
N THR A 113 3.57 1.57 4.51
CA THR A 113 4.79 2.36 4.73
C THR A 113 5.22 2.28 6.18
N THR A 114 6.49 2.57 6.47
CA THR A 114 7.00 2.62 7.85
C THR A 114 6.21 3.60 8.71
N GLY A 115 5.96 4.82 8.20
CA GLY A 115 5.18 5.83 8.93
C GLY A 115 3.73 5.42 9.15
N GLN A 116 3.12 4.69 8.21
CA GLN A 116 1.79 4.11 8.42
C GLN A 116 1.79 3.03 9.50
N ARG A 117 2.84 2.20 9.57
CA ARG A 117 2.99 1.21 10.65
C ARG A 117 3.14 1.91 12.00
N GLU A 118 4.03 2.89 12.08
CA GLU A 118 4.21 3.70 13.30
C GLU A 118 2.90 4.35 13.74
N TYR A 119 2.11 4.87 12.79
CA TYR A 119 0.79 5.43 13.06
C TYR A 119 -0.19 4.39 13.65
N VAL A 120 -0.27 3.19 13.05
CA VAL A 120 -1.13 2.10 13.52
C VAL A 120 -0.69 1.61 14.91
N GLU A 121 0.61 1.47 15.12
CA GLU A 121 1.17 1.08 16.43
C GLU A 121 0.93 2.16 17.48
N ALA A 122 0.99 3.45 17.11
CA ALA A 122 0.64 4.54 18.00
C ALA A 122 -0.83 4.44 18.46
N ILE A 123 -1.75 4.13 17.54
CA ILE A 123 -3.19 3.95 17.85
C ILE A 123 -3.41 2.84 18.88
N LYS A 124 -2.63 1.75 18.81
CA LYS A 124 -2.76 0.63 19.75
C LYS A 124 -2.19 0.93 21.13
N LYS A 125 -1.22 1.86 21.23
CA LYS A 125 -0.43 2.12 22.45
C LYS A 125 -0.87 3.35 23.24
N HIS A 126 -1.60 4.26 22.62
CA HIS A 126 -1.97 5.54 23.23
C HIS A 126 -3.47 5.80 23.11
N ASP A 127 -4.05 6.42 24.12
CA ASP A 127 -5.48 6.77 24.14
C ASP A 127 -5.85 7.81 23.07
N ILE A 128 -4.92 8.71 22.73
CA ILE A 128 -5.12 9.78 21.75
C ILE A 128 -3.93 9.83 20.79
N VAL A 129 -4.21 9.85 19.48
CA VAL A 129 -3.20 9.93 18.42
C VAL A 129 -3.57 10.99 17.40
N PHE A 130 -2.62 11.90 17.13
CA PHE A 130 -2.75 12.91 16.09
C PHE A 130 -2.10 12.42 14.79
N GLY A 131 -2.91 12.12 13.78
CA GLY A 131 -2.42 11.81 12.44
C GLY A 131 -2.27 13.08 11.61
N ILE A 132 -1.05 13.56 11.40
CA ILE A 132 -0.76 14.75 10.57
C ILE A 132 -0.03 14.32 9.30
N GLY A 133 -0.42 14.88 8.15
CA GLY A 133 0.28 14.66 6.89
C GLY A 133 -0.57 14.95 5.65
N PRO A 134 0.04 14.90 4.45
CA PRO A 134 -0.63 15.24 3.19
C PRO A 134 -1.89 14.41 2.90
N ALA A 135 -2.74 14.89 1.99
CA ALA A 135 -3.87 14.11 1.50
C ALA A 135 -3.40 12.77 0.89
N GLY A 136 -4.21 11.72 1.02
CA GLY A 136 -3.90 10.39 0.45
C GLY A 136 -2.90 9.53 1.23
N THR A 137 -2.32 10.00 2.34
CA THR A 137 -1.33 9.22 3.11
C THR A 137 -1.91 8.15 4.05
N GLY A 138 -3.23 7.93 4.02
CA GLY A 138 -3.89 6.84 4.76
C GLY A 138 -4.28 7.15 6.21
N LYS A 139 -4.16 8.40 6.68
CA LYS A 139 -4.48 8.82 8.07
C LYS A 139 -5.90 8.42 8.49
N THR A 140 -6.91 8.90 7.77
CA THR A 140 -8.32 8.56 8.06
C THR A 140 -8.62 7.08 7.78
N TYR A 141 -8.09 6.55 6.69
CA TYR A 141 -8.39 5.18 6.25
C TYR A 141 -7.88 4.13 7.24
N LEU A 142 -6.63 4.25 7.70
CA LEU A 142 -6.03 3.32 8.67
C LEU A 142 -6.63 3.49 10.07
N ALA A 143 -6.94 4.72 10.50
CA ALA A 143 -7.65 4.94 11.76
C ALA A 143 -9.02 4.25 11.78
N MET A 144 -9.78 4.39 10.69
CA MET A 144 -11.05 3.70 10.54
C MET A 144 -10.89 2.18 10.54
N ALA A 145 -9.87 1.65 9.86
CA ALA A 145 -9.60 0.21 9.87
C ALA A 145 -9.36 -0.31 11.30
N CYS A 146 -8.53 0.39 12.09
CA CYS A 146 -8.30 0.05 13.50
C CYS A 146 -9.58 0.14 14.32
N ALA A 147 -10.39 1.18 14.13
CA ALA A 147 -11.64 1.37 14.86
C ALA A 147 -12.66 0.25 14.57
N VAL A 148 -12.77 -0.17 13.31
CA VAL A 148 -13.66 -1.28 12.92
C VAL A 148 -13.12 -2.62 13.44
N GLU A 149 -11.81 -2.82 13.46
CA GLU A 149 -11.19 -4.00 14.08
C GLU A 149 -11.53 -4.07 15.58
N ALA A 150 -11.35 -2.97 16.32
CA ALA A 150 -11.67 -2.88 17.74
C ALA A 150 -13.17 -3.14 18.02
N LEU A 151 -14.07 -2.63 17.17
CA LEU A 151 -15.50 -2.92 17.26
C LEU A 151 -15.80 -4.41 17.05
N LYS A 152 -15.15 -5.05 16.06
CA LYS A 152 -15.31 -6.50 15.79
C LYS A 152 -14.78 -7.37 16.91
N LYS A 153 -13.65 -6.98 17.53
CA LYS A 153 -13.07 -7.64 18.70
C LYS A 153 -13.81 -7.34 20.00
N GLN A 154 -14.87 -6.54 19.95
CA GLN A 154 -15.64 -6.09 21.11
C GLN A 154 -14.82 -5.26 22.12
N GLU A 155 -13.67 -4.74 21.71
CA GLU A 155 -12.84 -3.81 22.48
C GLU A 155 -13.49 -2.42 22.54
N ALA A 156 -14.33 -2.09 21.54
CA ALA A 156 -15.17 -0.91 21.50
C ALA A 156 -16.64 -1.26 21.29
N ARG A 157 -17.56 -0.49 21.89
CA ARG A 157 -19.02 -0.68 21.73
C ARG A 157 -19.62 0.10 20.56
N ARG A 158 -19.01 1.22 20.18
CA ARG A 158 -19.49 2.11 19.09
C ARG A 158 -18.33 2.88 18.50
N ILE A 159 -18.45 3.25 17.22
CA ILE A 159 -17.53 4.14 16.52
C ILE A 159 -18.25 5.47 16.30
N ILE A 160 -17.59 6.58 16.62
CA ILE A 160 -18.08 7.94 16.36
C ILE A 160 -17.15 8.58 15.33
N LEU A 161 -17.71 8.95 14.18
CA LEU A 161 -16.99 9.70 13.15
C LEU A 161 -17.54 11.12 13.13
N THR A 162 -16.66 12.09 13.23
CA THR A 162 -17.02 13.50 13.14
C THR A 162 -16.10 14.19 12.14
N ARG A 163 -16.66 15.19 11.46
CA ARG A 163 -15.92 16.12 10.62
C ARG A 163 -16.38 17.53 10.96
N PRO A 164 -15.51 18.54 10.93
CA PRO A 164 -15.95 19.93 11.03
C PRO A 164 -16.94 20.24 9.89
N ALA A 165 -17.88 21.14 10.14
CA ALA A 165 -18.90 21.53 9.16
C ALA A 165 -18.31 22.34 7.98
N ILE A 166 -17.07 22.79 8.09
CA ILE A 166 -16.41 23.69 7.12
C ILE A 166 -15.17 22.98 6.57
N GLU A 167 -15.06 22.94 5.25
CA GLU A 167 -13.87 22.45 4.55
C GLU A 167 -12.83 23.58 4.39
N ALA A 168 -11.56 23.22 4.35
CA ALA A 168 -10.48 24.19 4.20
C ALA A 168 -10.61 24.90 2.82
N GLY A 169 -10.94 26.19 2.83
CA GLY A 169 -11.04 27.02 1.63
C GLY A 169 -12.44 27.56 1.32
N GLU A 170 -13.47 27.15 2.04
CA GLU A 170 -14.80 27.79 1.95
C GLU A 170 -14.90 28.94 2.95
N SER A 171 -15.26 30.13 2.47
CA SER A 171 -15.59 31.27 3.32
C SER A 171 -16.86 30.96 4.09
N LEU A 172 -16.90 31.29 5.39
CA LEU A 172 -18.08 31.11 6.25
C LEU A 172 -19.34 31.58 5.49
N GLY A 173 -20.21 30.64 5.14
CA GLY A 173 -21.63 30.96 5.01
C GLY A 173 -22.12 31.30 6.40
N PHE A 174 -22.69 32.50 6.53
CA PHE A 174 -23.08 33.19 7.77
C PHE A 174 -23.57 32.27 8.91
N LEU A 175 -23.13 32.59 10.13
CA LEU A 175 -23.73 32.02 11.34
C LEU A 175 -25.11 32.66 11.58
N PRO A 176 -26.05 31.96 12.23
CA PRO A 176 -27.30 32.59 12.69
C PRO A 176 -26.94 33.65 13.74
N GLY A 177 -26.94 34.93 13.34
CA GLY A 177 -26.54 36.05 14.20
C GLY A 177 -25.67 37.11 13.53
N ASP A 178 -25.18 36.90 12.30
CA ASP A 178 -24.43 37.92 11.58
C ASP A 178 -25.37 39.03 11.06
N MET A 179 -25.71 40.00 11.92
CA MET A 179 -26.34 41.27 11.55
C MET A 179 -25.26 42.26 11.10
N HIS A 180 -25.30 42.68 9.83
CA HIS A 180 -24.56 43.85 9.38
C HIS A 180 -25.37 45.13 9.69
N ALA A 181 -24.71 46.07 10.36
CA ALA A 181 -24.88 47.50 10.15
C ALA A 181 -23.79 47.97 9.18
#